data_AF-A0A7K1SZJ3-F1
#
_entry.id   AF-A0A7K1SZJ3-F1
#
_cell.length_a   1.000
_cell.length_b   1.000
_cell.length_c   1.000
_cell.angle_alpha   90.00
_cell.angle_beta   90.00
_cell.angle_gamma   90.00
#
_symmetry.space_group_name_H-M   'P 1'
#
loop_
_entity.id
_entity.type
_entity.pdbx_description
1 polymer ?
#
loop_
_entity_poly.entity_id
_entity_poly.type
_entity_poly.pdbx_seq_one_letter_code
_entity_poly.pdbx_strand_id
1 'polypeptide(L)' 'MAITKEEDNNLNVISNTLSGTTGGALLGSSFGIVGSLVGGIIGGAVTGYSAYSIRNKKRGGTKSINSRRYRH' A
#
# COMPACT_ATOMS: atom_id res chain seq x y z
N MET A 1 -1.34 23.40 10.69
CA MET A 1 -1.85 22.73 9.48
C MET A 1 -2.02 21.26 9.84
N ALA A 2 -3.24 20.86 10.20
CA ALA A 2 -3.51 19.47 10.57
C ALA A 2 -3.81 18.70 9.28
N ILE A 3 -2.81 17.95 8.80
CA ILE A 3 -3.01 16.98 7.72
C ILE A 3 -4.01 15.97 8.26
N THR A 4 -5.14 15.83 7.58
CA THR A 4 -6.23 15.00 8.09
C THR A 4 -5.80 13.53 8.01
N LYS A 5 -6.21 12.68 8.96
CA LYS A 5 -5.82 11.25 8.96
C LYS A 5 -6.14 10.53 7.64
N GLU A 6 -7.12 11.00 6.89
CA GLU A 6 -7.46 10.53 5.54
C GLU A 6 -6.35 10.84 4.51
N GLU A 7 -5.75 12.02 4.60
CA GLU A 7 -4.72 12.53 3.72
C GLU A 7 -3.37 11.83 3.96
N ASP A 8 -2.98 11.62 5.22
CA ASP A 8 -1.82 10.78 5.58
C ASP A 8 -1.96 9.34 5.07
N ASN A 9 -3.18 8.81 5.16
CA ASN A 9 -3.47 7.47 4.67
C ASN A 9 -3.30 7.41 3.16
N ASN A 10 -3.88 8.35 2.42
CA ASN A 10 -3.81 8.39 0.95
C ASN A 10 -2.37 8.59 0.46
N LEU A 11 -1.61 9.48 1.11
CA LEU A 11 -0.18 9.64 0.87
C LEU A 11 0.59 8.34 1.12
N ASN A 12 0.27 7.58 2.16
CA ASN A 12 0.91 6.30 2.44
C ASN A 12 0.62 5.23 1.36
N VAL A 13 -0.60 5.19 0.81
CA VAL A 13 -0.93 4.26 -0.30
C VAL A 13 -0.25 4.67 -1.60
N ILE A 14 -0.22 5.97 -1.90
CA ILE A 14 0.44 6.51 -3.09
C ILE A 14 1.95 6.26 -3.00
N SER A 15 2.56 6.54 -1.85
CA SER A 15 3.97 6.26 -1.54
C SER A 15 4.31 4.78 -1.72
N ASN A 16 3.52 3.88 -1.15
CA ASN A 16 3.74 2.44 -1.29
C ASN A 16 3.61 1.98 -2.74
N THR A 17 2.60 2.47 -3.46
CA THR A 17 2.40 2.15 -4.88
C THR A 17 3.59 2.63 -5.72
N LEU A 18 4.05 3.87 -5.50
CA LEU A 18 5.22 4.43 -6.17
C LEU A 18 6.51 3.66 -5.89
N SER A 19 6.73 3.25 -4.63
CA SER A 19 7.86 2.40 -4.26
C SER A 19 7.78 1.04 -4.96
N GLY A 20 6.59 0.45 -5.05
CA GLY A 20 6.34 -0.80 -5.78
C GLY A 20 6.62 -0.68 -7.26
N THR A 21 6.11 0.38 -7.89
CA THR A 21 6.34 0.66 -9.32
C THR A 21 7.81 0.92 -9.61
N THR A 22 8.50 1.70 -8.78
CA THR A 22 9.92 2.00 -8.97
C THR A 22 10.77 0.74 -8.78
N GLY A 23 10.56 -0.02 -7.70
CA GLY A 23 11.28 -1.27 -7.46
C GLY A 23 11.03 -2.31 -8.55
N GLY A 24 9.77 -2.45 -8.97
CA GLY A 24 9.39 -3.34 -10.05
C GLY A 24 9.96 -2.93 -11.41
N ALA A 25 9.98 -1.63 -11.71
CA ALA A 25 10.59 -1.11 -12.94
C ALA A 25 12.11 -1.31 -12.97
N LEU A 26 12.79 -1.08 -11.84
CA LEU A 26 14.23 -1.34 -11.73
C LEU A 26 14.56 -2.82 -11.92
N LEU A 27 13.82 -3.72 -11.26
CA LEU A 27 13.97 -5.17 -11.47
C LEU A 27 13.68 -5.58 -12.92
N GLY A 28 12.62 -5.04 -13.50
CA GLY A 28 12.21 -5.29 -14.87
C GLY A 28 13.17 -4.73 -15.92
N SER A 29 13.88 -3.64 -15.61
CA SER A 29 14.85 -3.01 -16.52
C SER A 29 15.99 -3.95 -16.92
N SER A 30 16.30 -4.95 -16.09
CA SER A 30 17.23 -6.04 -16.39
C SER A 30 16.83 -6.83 -17.65
N PHE A 31 15.55 -6.79 -18.03
CA PHE A 31 14.97 -7.45 -19.20
C PHE A 31 14.64 -6.45 -20.33
N GLY A 32 15.17 -5.22 -20.25
CA GLY A 32 14.95 -4.14 -21.22
C GLY A 32 13.76 -3.23 -20.91
N ILE A 33 13.44 -2.34 -21.84
CA ILE A 33 12.41 -1.28 -21.68
C ILE A 33 11.02 -1.89 -21.43
N VAL A 34 10.69 -2.96 -22.17
CA VAL A 34 9.40 -3.67 -22.00
C VAL A 34 9.35 -4.34 -20.64
N GLY A 35 10.45 -4.96 -20.19
CA GLY A 35 10.56 -5.53 -18.86
C GLY A 35 10.37 -4.50 -17.75
N SER A 36 10.94 -3.30 -17.92
CA SER A 36 10.76 -2.17 -16.99
C SER A 36 9.29 -1.72 -16.88
N LEU A 37 8.58 -1.63 -18.01
CA LEU A 37 7.16 -1.27 -18.02
C LEU A 37 6.31 -2.33 -17.31
N VAL A 38 6.49 -3.60 -17.67
CA VAL A 38 5.75 -4.72 -17.07
C VAL A 38 6.08 -4.85 -15.58
N GLY A 39 7.36 -4.76 -15.22
CA GLY A 39 7.82 -4.82 -13.84
C GLY A 39 7.25 -3.67 -13.00
N GLY A 40 7.18 -2.45 -13.53
CA GLY A 40 6.58 -1.31 -12.84
C GLY A 40 5.08 -1.45 -12.62
N ILE A 41 4.34 -1.96 -13.62
CA ILE A 41 2.90 -2.22 -13.51
C ILE A 41 2.63 -3.30 -12.44
N ILE A 42 3.35 -4.43 -12.50
CA ILE A 42 3.19 -5.53 -11.55
C ILE A 42 3.60 -5.09 -10.14
N GLY A 43 4.75 -4.43 -9.98
CA GLY A 43 5.23 -3.93 -8.70
C GLY A 43 4.26 -2.95 -8.05
N GLY A 44 3.75 -1.98 -8.82
CA GLY A 44 2.72 -1.05 -8.34
C GLY A 44 1.43 -1.75 -7.92
N ALA A 45 0.95 -2.70 -8.71
CA ALA A 45 -0.26 -3.47 -8.40
C ALA A 45 -0.11 -4.31 -7.12
N VAL A 46 1.02 -5.00 -6.94
CA VAL A 46 1.30 -5.83 -5.76
C VAL A 46 1.39 -4.98 -4.49
N THR A 47 2.13 -3.88 -4.52
CA THR A 47 2.32 -3.02 -3.35
C THR A 47 1.07 -2.21 -3.03
N GLY A 48 0.34 -1.75 -4.06
CA GLY A 48 -0.97 -1.12 -3.93
C GLY A 48 -2.02 -2.06 -3.32
N TYR A 49 -2.09 -3.32 -3.80
CA TYR A 49 -2.99 -4.34 -3.24
C TYR A 49 -2.62 -4.71 -1.81
N SER A 50 -1.33 -4.84 -1.49
CA SER A 50 -0.87 -5.06 -0.10
C SER A 50 -1.25 -3.89 0.82
N ALA A 51 -1.07 -2.64 0.36
CA ALA A 51 -1.46 -1.47 1.14
C ALA A 51 -2.98 -1.42 1.38
N TYR A 52 -3.78 -1.82 0.39
CA TYR A 52 -5.24 -1.92 0.50
C TYR A 52 -5.68 -3.05 1.45
N SER A 53 -5.05 -4.22 1.35
CA SER A 53 -5.32 -5.39 2.21
C SER A 53 -4.94 -5.10 3.67
N ILE A 54 -3.79 -4.45 3.91
CA ILE A 54 -3.38 -4.01 5.26
C ILE A 54 -4.37 -2.98 5.82
N ARG A 55 -4.91 -2.08 5.00
CA ARG A 55 -5.97 -1.14 5.42
C ARG A 55 -7.25 -1.88 5.83
N ASN A 56 -7.69 -2.87 5.06
CA ASN A 56 -8.87 -3.67 5.41
C ASN A 56 -8.65 -4.49 6.69
N LYS A 57 -7.44 -5.05 6.88
CA LYS A 57 -7.08 -5.80 8.09
C LYS A 57 -7.01 -4.90 9.33
N LYS A 58 -6.51 -3.66 9.21
CA LYS A 58 -6.54 -2.67 10.30
C LYS A 58 -7.97 -2.21 10.63
N ARG A 59 -8.84 -2.02 9.64
CA ARG A 59 -10.26 -1.68 9.88
C ARG A 59 -11.04 -2.80 10.58
N GLY A 60 -10.77 -4.07 10.27
CA GLY A 60 -11.36 -5.22 10.98
C GLY A 60 -10.82 -5.42 12.41
N GLY A 61 -9.51 -5.17 12.62
CA GLY A 61 -8.88 -5.31 13.94
C GLY A 61 -9.29 -4.22 14.94
N THR A 62 -9.58 -3.00 14.47
CA THR A 62 -9.92 -1.88 15.38
C THR A 62 -11.32 -2.03 15.99
N LYS A 63 -12.27 -2.69 15.30
CA LYS A 63 -13.57 -3.06 15.89
C LYS A 63 -13.47 -4.17 16.94
N SER A 64 -12.46 -5.04 16.83
CA SER A 64 -12.25 -6.18 17.75
C SER A 64 -11.57 -5.78 19.06
N ILE A 65 -10.71 -4.75 19.06
CA ILE A 65 -9.99 -4.33 20.25
C ILE A 65 -10.88 -3.45 21.16
N ASN A 66 -11.78 -2.65 20.59
CA ASN A 66 -12.65 -1.79 21.39
C ASN A 66 -13.80 -2.55 22.08
N SER A 67 -14.23 -3.71 21.57
CA SER A 67 -15.27 -4.52 22.21
C SER A 67 -14.79 -5.36 23.40
N ARG A 68 -13.47 -5.53 23.60
CA ARG A 68 -12.92 -6.16 24.81
C ARG A 68 -12.73 -5.18 25.97
N ARG A 69 -12.69 -3.87 25.69
CA ARG A 69 -12.50 -2.83 26.71
C ARG A 69 -13.78 -2.37 27.40
N TYR A 70 -14.95 -2.84 26.94
CA TYR A 70 -16.27 -2.58 27.53
C TYR A 70 -16.86 -3.83 28.22
N ARG A 71 -16.05 -4.86 28.44
CA ARG A 71 -16.40 -6.04 29.25
C ARG A 71 -15.45 -6.13 30.44
N HIS A 72 -15.44 -5.12 31.29
CA HIS A 72 -14.99 -5.24 32.67
C HIS A 72 -15.62 -4.12 33.50
#